data_AF-A0A7C3Y644-F1
#
_entry.id   AF-A0A7C3Y644-F1
#
_cell.length_a   1.000
_cell.length_b   1.000
_cell.length_c   1.000
_cell.angle_alpha   90.00
_cell.angle_beta   90.00
_cell.angle_gamma   90.00
#
_symmetry.space_group_name_H-M   'P 1'
#
loop_
_entity.id
_entity.type
_entity.pdbx_description
1 polymer ?
#
loop_
_entity_poly.entity_id
_entity_poly.type
_entity_poly.pdbx_seq_one_letter_code
_entity_poly.pdbx_strand_id
1 'polypeptide(L)'
;MGTFTYQGKSYEVDEKGFLVNPEEWDENFAEGLAPQLNIKQGLTKEHWDVIHSIVKTYRETGICPTVYETCRANGLRIQDLRRLFPTGYLRGACKLAGMSSAVGRIGPALHPASVPGNMDFMNVYGKTYKVDVRGFLVDPEEWDEQYAVYRAVDMKIGRLTDRHWQIIRFLRKAYEEKRRVPTVYETCEANGIDLEELERLFPDGYHRGAVKIAGVRIE
;
A
#
# COMPACT_ATOMS: atom_id res chain seq x y z
N MET A 1 -18.51 4.44 7.60
CA MET A 1 -17.80 5.12 8.70
C MET A 1 -18.57 4.85 9.97
N GLY A 2 -17.87 4.50 11.05
CA GLY A 2 -18.45 4.24 12.37
C GLY A 2 -17.72 5.06 13.43
N THR A 3 -18.26 5.06 14.64
CA THR A 3 -17.65 5.69 15.80
C THR A 3 -17.24 4.60 16.80
N PHE A 4 -15.97 4.57 17.16
CA PHE A 4 -15.47 3.74 18.25
C PHE A 4 -15.33 4.60 19.50
N THR A 5 -15.84 4.16 20.65
CA THR A 5 -15.77 4.93 21.90
C THR A 5 -15.09 4.10 22.98
N TYR A 6 -14.11 4.69 23.66
CA TYR A 6 -13.42 4.06 24.78
C TYR A 6 -13.01 5.12 25.82
N GLN A 7 -13.25 4.81 27.11
CA GLN A 7 -12.98 5.71 28.25
C GLN A 7 -13.48 7.17 28.05
N GLY A 8 -14.63 7.34 27.42
CA GLY A 8 -15.23 8.66 27.19
C GLY A 8 -14.67 9.46 26.01
N LYS A 9 -13.68 8.92 25.27
CA LYS A 9 -13.22 9.48 24.00
C LYS A 9 -13.82 8.70 22.82
N SER A 10 -14.21 9.43 21.78
CA SER A 10 -14.75 8.86 20.54
C SER A 10 -13.75 9.05 19.40
N TYR A 11 -13.67 8.04 18.54
CA TYR A 11 -12.75 7.93 17.41
C TYR A 11 -13.54 7.62 16.15
N GLU A 12 -13.25 8.30 15.06
CA GLU A 12 -13.81 7.95 13.76
C GLU A 12 -13.05 6.77 13.16
N VAL A 13 -13.80 5.71 12.80
CA VAL A 13 -13.24 4.50 12.22
C VAL A 13 -13.90 4.12 10.89
N ASP A 14 -13.13 3.48 10.03
CA ASP A 14 -13.64 2.91 8.79
C ASP A 14 -14.46 1.62 9.04
N GLU A 15 -15.01 1.02 7.98
CA GLU A 15 -15.80 -0.22 8.06
C GLU A 15 -15.01 -1.41 8.61
N LYS A 16 -13.69 -1.35 8.56
CA LYS A 16 -12.77 -2.38 9.07
C LYS A 16 -12.26 -2.04 10.47
N GLY A 17 -12.71 -0.93 11.06
CA GLY A 17 -12.36 -0.44 12.39
C GLY A 17 -10.98 0.20 12.47
N PHE A 18 -10.40 0.66 11.35
CA PHE A 18 -9.18 1.46 11.36
C PHE A 18 -9.51 2.92 11.62
N LEU A 19 -8.61 3.63 12.29
CA LEU A 19 -8.73 5.06 12.54
C LEU A 19 -8.73 5.83 11.21
N VAL A 20 -9.69 6.72 11.01
CA VAL A 20 -9.80 7.55 9.80
C VAL A 20 -8.70 8.60 9.79
N ASN A 21 -8.43 9.21 10.95
CA ASN A 21 -7.39 10.23 11.13
C ASN A 21 -6.28 9.71 12.06
N PRO A 22 -5.11 9.33 11.54
CA PRO A 22 -3.98 8.85 12.35
C PRO A 22 -3.49 9.83 13.42
N GLU A 23 -3.71 11.14 13.24
CA GLU A 23 -3.31 12.18 14.22
C GLU A 23 -4.15 12.15 15.50
N GLU A 24 -5.35 11.52 15.46
CA GLU A 24 -6.21 11.36 16.63
C GLU A 24 -5.84 10.16 17.50
N TRP A 25 -4.86 9.37 17.05
CA TRP A 25 -4.39 8.18 17.74
C TRP A 25 -3.79 8.52 19.10
N ASP A 26 -4.18 7.75 20.11
CA ASP A 26 -3.58 7.72 21.43
C ASP A 26 -3.61 6.29 21.99
N GLU A 27 -3.09 6.12 23.21
CA GLU A 27 -3.01 4.83 23.88
C GLU A 27 -4.41 4.26 24.20
N ASN A 28 -5.39 5.12 24.48
CA ASN A 28 -6.77 4.71 24.77
C ASN A 28 -7.40 3.99 23.55
N PHE A 29 -7.13 4.46 22.33
CA PHE A 29 -7.58 3.78 21.12
C PHE A 29 -7.05 2.34 21.06
N ALA A 30 -5.73 2.15 21.29
CA ALA A 30 -5.10 0.84 21.25
C ALA A 30 -5.64 -0.08 22.38
N GLU A 31 -5.74 0.43 23.60
CA GLU A 31 -6.27 -0.34 24.74
C GLU A 31 -7.71 -0.78 24.52
N GLY A 32 -8.58 0.12 24.06
CA GLY A 32 -9.97 -0.21 23.82
C GLY A 32 -10.18 -1.24 22.71
N LEU A 33 -9.28 -1.27 21.72
CA LEU A 33 -9.36 -2.18 20.59
C LEU A 33 -8.70 -3.54 20.84
N ALA A 34 -7.73 -3.61 21.75
CA ALA A 34 -6.98 -4.84 22.06
C ALA A 34 -7.87 -6.07 22.34
N PRO A 35 -8.98 -5.98 23.13
CA PRO A 35 -9.89 -7.11 23.34
C PRO A 35 -10.56 -7.62 22.06
N GLN A 36 -10.86 -6.74 21.11
CA GLN A 36 -11.47 -7.11 19.82
C GLN A 36 -10.47 -7.84 18.90
N LEU A 37 -9.17 -7.71 19.17
CA LEU A 37 -8.08 -8.30 18.40
C LEU A 37 -7.48 -9.54 19.08
N ASN A 38 -8.27 -10.19 19.95
CA ASN A 38 -7.88 -11.37 20.72
C ASN A 38 -6.75 -11.13 21.75
N ILE A 39 -6.53 -9.88 22.17
CA ILE A 39 -5.60 -9.52 23.25
C ILE A 39 -6.41 -9.17 24.50
N LYS A 40 -7.06 -10.18 25.08
CA LYS A 40 -8.00 -10.02 26.20
C LYS A 40 -7.33 -9.67 27.54
N GLN A 41 -6.02 -9.89 27.63
CA GLN A 41 -5.24 -9.76 28.87
C GLN A 41 -4.65 -8.35 29.04
N GLY A 42 -4.93 -7.44 28.09
CA GLY A 42 -4.31 -6.13 28.01
C GLY A 42 -3.02 -6.14 27.20
N LEU A 43 -2.57 -4.94 26.81
CA LEU A 43 -1.33 -4.73 26.07
C LEU A 43 -0.15 -4.77 27.05
N THR A 44 0.74 -5.74 26.90
CA THR A 44 1.99 -5.81 27.67
C THR A 44 3.01 -4.79 27.15
N LYS A 45 4.11 -4.59 27.89
CA LYS A 45 5.24 -3.75 27.44
C LYS A 45 5.72 -4.11 26.03
N GLU A 46 5.83 -5.41 25.72
CA GLU A 46 6.25 -5.88 24.39
C GLU A 46 5.28 -5.44 23.27
N HIS A 47 3.98 -5.34 23.57
CA HIS A 47 3.01 -4.83 22.61
C HIS A 47 3.19 -3.32 22.41
N TRP A 48 3.36 -2.58 23.50
CA TRP A 48 3.57 -1.13 23.46
C TRP A 48 4.83 -0.75 22.71
N ASP A 49 5.94 -1.46 22.93
CA ASP A 49 7.21 -1.23 22.21
C ASP A 49 6.98 -1.32 20.68
N VAL A 50 6.26 -2.35 20.23
CA VAL A 50 5.91 -2.52 18.81
C VAL A 50 4.97 -1.42 18.30
N ILE A 51 3.90 -1.13 19.05
CA ILE A 51 2.89 -0.12 18.65
C ILE A 51 3.55 1.26 18.53
N HIS A 52 4.31 1.69 19.54
CA HIS A 52 5.02 2.97 19.51
C HIS A 52 6.08 3.02 18.41
N SER A 53 6.78 1.91 18.13
CA SER A 53 7.73 1.83 17.02
C SER A 53 7.06 2.08 15.67
N ILE A 54 5.85 1.55 15.46
CA ILE A 54 5.05 1.77 14.25
C ILE A 54 4.59 3.23 14.17
N VAL A 55 4.00 3.77 15.24
CA VAL A 55 3.53 5.17 15.30
C VAL A 55 4.66 6.15 15.07
N LYS A 56 5.82 5.93 15.70
CA LYS A 56 7.01 6.76 15.55
C LYS A 56 7.49 6.77 14.10
N THR A 57 7.69 5.59 13.50
CA THR A 57 8.13 5.48 12.10
C THR A 57 7.18 6.19 11.14
N TYR A 58 5.87 6.05 11.38
CA TYR A 58 4.88 6.74 10.56
C TYR A 58 4.94 8.26 10.72
N ARG A 59 5.06 8.79 11.93
CA ARG A 59 5.19 10.24 12.16
C ARG A 59 6.45 10.83 11.51
N GLU A 60 7.54 10.07 11.49
CA GLU A 60 8.81 10.51 10.92
C GLU A 60 8.84 10.44 9.39
N THR A 61 8.21 9.42 8.79
CA THR A 61 8.38 9.09 7.36
C THR A 61 7.10 9.23 6.53
N GLY A 62 5.95 9.32 7.18
CA GLY A 62 4.63 9.18 6.56
C GLY A 62 4.29 7.77 6.07
N ILE A 63 5.12 6.77 6.39
CA ILE A 63 5.00 5.40 5.88
C ILE A 63 4.92 4.42 7.06
N CYS A 64 3.98 3.48 7.01
CA CYS A 64 3.92 2.40 7.99
C CYS A 64 5.07 1.42 7.71
N PRO A 65 5.89 1.08 8.71
CA PRO A 65 7.00 0.14 8.52
C PRO A 65 6.47 -1.23 8.09
N THR A 66 7.35 -2.00 7.45
CA THR A 66 7.09 -3.41 7.14
C THR A 66 7.19 -4.27 8.39
N VAL A 67 6.65 -5.49 8.33
CA VAL A 67 6.78 -6.47 9.44
C VAL A 67 8.25 -6.73 9.81
N TYR A 68 9.15 -6.73 8.83
CA TYR A 68 10.58 -6.99 9.03
C TYR A 68 11.31 -5.82 9.68
N GLU A 69 10.99 -4.59 9.29
CA GLU A 69 11.54 -3.39 9.91
C GLU A 69 11.08 -3.27 11.37
N THR A 70 9.79 -3.51 11.62
CA THR A 70 9.25 -3.53 12.98
C THR A 70 9.88 -4.63 13.84
N CYS A 71 10.06 -5.83 13.29
CA CYS A 71 10.77 -6.91 13.99
C CYS A 71 12.21 -6.52 14.32
N ARG A 72 12.94 -5.93 13.36
CA ARG A 72 14.33 -5.50 13.55
C ARG A 72 14.45 -4.39 14.58
N ALA A 73 13.58 -3.38 14.52
CA ALA A 73 13.58 -2.24 15.44
C ALA A 73 13.31 -2.64 16.89
N ASN A 74 12.53 -3.70 17.10
CA ASN A 74 12.14 -4.18 18.43
C ASN A 74 12.92 -5.43 18.88
N GLY A 75 13.90 -5.90 18.09
CA GLY A 75 14.66 -7.11 18.40
C GLY A 75 13.80 -8.40 18.44
N LEU A 76 12.69 -8.41 17.71
CA LEU A 76 11.71 -9.51 17.69
C LEU A 76 11.92 -10.42 16.49
N ARG A 77 11.58 -11.70 16.63
CA ARG A 77 11.38 -12.62 15.50
C ARG A 77 9.92 -12.56 15.05
N ILE A 78 9.65 -13.01 13.82
CA ILE A 78 8.28 -13.09 13.27
C ILE A 78 7.35 -13.93 14.16
N GLN A 79 7.88 -14.98 14.79
CA GLN A 79 7.12 -15.80 15.74
C GLN A 79 6.72 -15.03 16.99
N ASP A 80 7.60 -14.17 17.51
CA ASP A 80 7.30 -13.31 18.66
C ASP A 80 6.17 -12.32 18.30
N LEU A 81 6.24 -11.72 17.11
CA LEU A 81 5.19 -10.81 16.63
C LEU A 81 3.84 -11.51 16.45
N ARG A 82 3.82 -12.78 15.99
CA ARG A 82 2.59 -13.58 15.91
C ARG A 82 2.03 -13.97 17.29
N ARG A 83 2.91 -14.19 18.27
CA ARG A 83 2.53 -14.45 19.67
C ARG A 83 1.90 -13.22 20.30
N LEU A 84 2.48 -12.04 20.06
CA LEU A 84 1.99 -10.75 20.56
C LEU A 84 0.69 -10.32 19.86
N PHE A 85 0.61 -10.47 18.55
CA PHE A 85 -0.54 -10.01 17.76
C PHE A 85 -1.20 -11.22 17.05
N PRO A 86 -2.17 -11.90 17.67
CA PRO A 86 -2.80 -13.11 17.11
C PRO A 86 -3.50 -12.86 15.77
N THR A 87 -3.99 -11.64 15.53
CA THR A 87 -4.61 -11.21 14.28
C THR A 87 -3.59 -10.80 13.21
N GLY A 88 -2.29 -10.88 13.52
CA GLY A 88 -1.18 -10.58 12.63
C GLY A 88 -0.76 -9.11 12.62
N TYR A 89 0.25 -8.79 11.80
CA TYR A 89 0.84 -7.46 11.74
C TYR A 89 -0.16 -6.38 11.32
N LEU A 90 -0.83 -6.55 10.18
CA LEU A 90 -1.71 -5.51 9.63
C LEU A 90 -3.02 -5.33 10.43
N ARG A 91 -3.72 -6.43 10.73
CA ARG A 91 -5.01 -6.38 11.45
C ARG A 91 -4.85 -6.28 12.97
N GLY A 92 -3.64 -6.54 13.48
CA GLY A 92 -3.28 -6.44 14.88
C GLY A 92 -2.45 -5.19 15.16
N ALA A 93 -1.14 -5.31 14.96
CA ALA A 93 -0.18 -4.26 15.33
C ALA A 93 -0.43 -2.90 14.63
N CYS A 94 -0.55 -2.87 13.30
CA CYS A 94 -0.81 -1.63 12.56
C CYS A 94 -2.16 -1.02 12.93
N LYS A 95 -3.18 -1.87 13.08
CA LYS A 95 -4.52 -1.43 13.47
C LYS A 95 -4.50 -0.80 14.87
N LEU A 96 -3.83 -1.43 15.84
CA LEU A 96 -3.65 -0.89 17.19
C LEU A 96 -2.85 0.41 17.19
N ALA A 97 -1.88 0.55 16.29
CA ALA A 97 -1.10 1.77 16.08
C ALA A 97 -1.88 2.88 15.35
N GLY A 98 -3.18 2.72 15.08
CA GLY A 98 -3.99 3.72 14.37
C GLY A 98 -3.64 3.84 12.89
N MET A 99 -2.80 2.95 12.37
CA MET A 99 -2.40 2.95 10.97
C MET A 99 -3.48 2.25 10.17
N SER A 100 -4.23 3.03 9.39
CA SER A 100 -5.20 2.45 8.48
C SER A 100 -4.48 1.54 7.49
N SER A 101 -5.21 0.52 7.01
CA SER A 101 -4.67 -0.36 6.00
C SER A 101 -4.10 0.46 4.83
N ALA A 102 -4.62 1.68 4.54
CA ALA A 102 -4.21 2.61 3.48
C ALA A 102 -2.71 2.94 3.49
N VAL A 103 -2.12 2.92 4.68
CA VAL A 103 -0.73 3.32 4.92
C VAL A 103 0.25 2.14 4.83
N GLY A 104 -0.22 0.89 4.89
CA GLY A 104 0.61 -0.31 5.04
C GLY A 104 0.82 -1.21 3.81
N ARG A 105 0.46 -0.77 2.59
CA ARG A 105 0.63 -1.59 1.37
C ARG A 105 1.89 -1.26 0.58
N ILE A 106 3.07 -1.42 1.17
CA ILE A 106 4.33 -1.51 0.42
C ILE A 106 5.23 -2.62 1.01
N GLY A 107 5.06 -3.86 0.51
CA GLY A 107 6.04 -4.97 0.34
C GLY A 107 6.65 -5.69 1.57
N PRO A 108 7.15 -6.95 1.43
CA PRO A 108 7.49 -7.66 0.18
C PRO A 108 6.84 -9.07 -0.01
N ALA A 109 6.39 -9.32 -1.24
CA ALA A 109 6.33 -10.62 -1.98
C ALA A 109 5.82 -11.94 -1.32
N LEU A 110 4.74 -12.49 -1.91
CA LEU A 110 4.39 -13.94 -2.06
C LEU A 110 3.90 -14.64 -0.76
N HIS A 111 2.89 -15.51 -0.71
CA HIS A 111 2.58 -16.68 -1.54
C HIS A 111 1.13 -17.20 -1.20
N PRO A 112 0.50 -18.02 -2.06
CA PRO A 112 -0.89 -18.41 -2.14
C PRO A 112 -1.24 -19.63 -1.28
N ALA A 113 -2.53 -19.73 -1.01
CA ALA A 113 -3.26 -20.97 -0.95
C ALA A 113 -4.72 -20.58 -1.10
N SER A 114 -5.42 -21.22 -2.04
CA SER A 114 -6.88 -21.28 -2.20
C SER A 114 -7.44 -20.58 -3.46
N VAL A 115 -7.52 -21.39 -4.53
CA VAL A 115 -8.63 -21.53 -5.49
C VAL A 115 -8.43 -20.96 -6.92
N PRO A 116 -8.81 -21.69 -7.98
CA PRO A 116 -8.13 -21.71 -9.28
C PRO A 116 -8.86 -21.00 -10.43
N GLY A 117 -8.11 -20.76 -11.52
CA GLY A 117 -8.62 -20.68 -12.89
C GLY A 117 -8.82 -19.29 -13.50
N ASN A 118 -7.84 -18.84 -14.29
CA ASN A 118 -7.95 -17.83 -15.36
C ASN A 118 -8.62 -16.47 -15.02
N MET A 119 -8.04 -15.73 -14.07
CA MET A 119 -7.88 -14.27 -14.11
C MET A 119 -7.10 -13.87 -12.85
N ASP A 120 -6.01 -13.13 -13.01
CA ASP A 120 -5.27 -12.61 -11.86
C ASP A 120 -6.06 -11.43 -11.28
N PHE A 121 -6.82 -11.67 -10.21
CA PHE A 121 -7.58 -10.64 -9.50
C PHE A 121 -6.71 -9.99 -8.42
N MET A 122 -6.64 -8.67 -8.42
CA MET A 122 -5.81 -7.91 -7.48
C MET A 122 -6.70 -7.16 -6.48
N ASN A 123 -6.71 -7.56 -5.19
CA ASN A 123 -7.54 -6.92 -4.16
C ASN A 123 -6.78 -5.79 -3.44
N VAL A 124 -7.12 -4.55 -3.78
CA VAL A 124 -6.59 -3.32 -3.18
C VAL A 124 -7.75 -2.54 -2.53
N TYR A 125 -7.75 -2.44 -1.20
CA TYR A 125 -8.71 -1.69 -0.37
C TYR A 125 -10.20 -2.03 -0.53
N GLY A 126 -10.54 -3.13 -1.22
CA GLY A 126 -11.92 -3.45 -1.58
C GLY A 126 -12.25 -3.15 -3.05
N LYS A 127 -11.30 -2.57 -3.80
CA LYS A 127 -11.32 -2.48 -5.26
C LYS A 127 -10.51 -3.63 -5.84
N THR A 128 -11.13 -4.37 -6.74
CA THR A 128 -10.50 -5.49 -7.44
C THR A 128 -10.14 -5.04 -8.83
N TYR A 129 -8.86 -4.98 -9.16
CA TYR A 129 -8.43 -4.71 -10.54
C TYR A 129 -8.39 -6.00 -11.33
N LYS A 130 -9.00 -5.98 -12.52
CA LYS A 130 -8.85 -7.06 -13.49
C LYS A 130 -7.61 -6.79 -14.32
N VAL A 131 -6.65 -7.71 -14.29
CA VAL A 131 -5.49 -7.67 -15.18
C VAL A 131 -5.46 -8.88 -16.10
N ASP A 132 -4.82 -8.73 -17.26
CA ASP A 132 -4.62 -9.87 -18.17
C ASP A 132 -3.43 -10.74 -17.75
N VAL A 133 -3.17 -11.78 -18.55
CA VAL A 133 -2.03 -12.71 -18.38
C VAL A 133 -0.66 -12.04 -18.42
N ARG A 134 -0.56 -10.81 -18.92
CA ARG A 134 0.67 -10.00 -18.95
C ARG A 134 0.70 -8.99 -17.81
N GLY A 135 -0.34 -8.92 -16.98
CA GLY A 135 -0.49 -8.02 -15.85
C GLY A 135 -0.94 -6.60 -16.22
N PHE A 136 -1.43 -6.35 -17.43
CA PHE A 136 -1.99 -5.05 -17.82
C PHE A 136 -3.42 -4.93 -17.35
N LEU A 137 -3.80 -3.74 -16.85
CA LEU A 137 -5.19 -3.44 -16.50
C LEU A 137 -6.11 -3.71 -17.70
N VAL A 138 -7.16 -4.50 -17.50
CA VAL A 138 -8.11 -4.86 -18.58
C VAL A 138 -8.90 -3.64 -19.03
N ASP A 139 -9.35 -2.83 -18.07
CA ASP A 139 -10.08 -1.60 -18.32
C ASP A 139 -9.27 -0.37 -17.86
N PRO A 140 -8.72 0.43 -18.79
CA PRO A 140 -7.97 1.65 -18.45
C PRO A 140 -8.75 2.70 -17.66
N GLU A 141 -10.09 2.65 -17.69
CA GLU A 141 -10.98 3.56 -16.96
C GLU A 141 -11.10 3.19 -15.47
N GLU A 142 -10.80 1.93 -15.11
CA GLU A 142 -10.76 1.50 -13.70
C GLU A 142 -9.51 1.99 -12.96
N TRP A 143 -8.52 2.56 -13.68
CA TRP A 143 -7.25 2.97 -13.10
C TRP A 143 -7.40 4.11 -12.09
N ASP A 144 -6.59 4.06 -11.04
CA ASP A 144 -6.35 5.16 -10.12
C ASP A 144 -4.89 5.13 -9.65
N GLU A 145 -4.54 6.11 -8.81
CA GLU A 145 -3.19 6.19 -8.24
C GLU A 145 -2.83 4.95 -7.40
N GLN A 146 -3.82 4.27 -6.80
CA GLN A 146 -3.58 3.06 -6.01
C GLN A 146 -3.13 1.89 -6.88
N TYR A 147 -3.73 1.75 -8.07
CA TYR A 147 -3.24 0.79 -9.07
C TYR A 147 -1.77 1.05 -9.41
N ALA A 148 -1.41 2.30 -9.73
CA ALA A 148 -0.03 2.64 -10.12
C ALA A 148 0.98 2.35 -9.00
N VAL A 149 0.67 2.76 -7.76
CA VAL A 149 1.50 2.45 -6.60
C VAL A 149 1.68 0.95 -6.43
N TYR A 150 0.59 0.17 -6.52
CA TYR A 150 0.68 -1.28 -6.41
C TYR A 150 1.55 -1.88 -7.52
N ARG A 151 1.32 -1.46 -8.77
CA ARG A 151 2.08 -1.96 -9.93
C ARG A 151 3.56 -1.67 -9.78
N ALA A 152 3.93 -0.49 -9.30
CA ALA A 152 5.33 -0.13 -9.06
C ALA A 152 6.00 -1.07 -8.04
N VAL A 153 5.26 -1.47 -7.00
CA VAL A 153 5.74 -2.42 -5.99
C VAL A 153 5.87 -3.83 -6.57
N ASP A 154 4.87 -4.32 -7.32
CA ASP A 154 4.90 -5.62 -8.02
C ASP A 154 6.12 -5.73 -8.95
N MET A 155 6.47 -4.61 -9.58
CA MET A 155 7.59 -4.47 -10.50
C MET A 155 8.93 -4.17 -9.83
N LYS A 156 8.99 -4.18 -8.49
CA LYS A 156 10.20 -3.89 -7.70
C LYS A 156 10.84 -2.52 -7.98
N ILE A 157 10.07 -1.56 -8.49
CA ILE A 157 10.48 -0.16 -8.66
C ILE A 157 10.52 0.56 -7.30
N GLY A 158 9.67 0.12 -6.37
CA GLY A 158 9.57 0.73 -5.04
C GLY A 158 8.63 1.94 -5.05
N ARG A 159 9.01 3.00 -4.31
CA ARG A 159 8.18 4.21 -4.18
C ARG A 159 8.25 5.02 -5.47
N LEU A 160 7.10 5.27 -6.07
CA LEU A 160 6.97 6.21 -7.18
C LEU A 160 7.33 7.63 -6.71
N THR A 161 8.44 8.16 -7.23
CA THR A 161 8.86 9.55 -7.03
C THR A 161 8.04 10.50 -7.90
N ASP A 162 8.17 11.81 -7.69
CA ASP A 162 7.49 12.84 -8.50
C ASP A 162 7.80 12.70 -9.99
N ARG A 163 9.02 12.27 -10.34
CA ARG A 163 9.40 11.98 -11.73
C ARG A 163 8.62 10.81 -12.33
N HIS A 164 8.38 9.75 -11.56
CA HIS A 164 7.55 8.66 -12.05
C HIS A 164 6.11 9.13 -12.27
N TRP A 165 5.55 9.89 -11.32
CA TRP A 165 4.20 10.42 -11.42
C TRP A 165 4.03 11.37 -12.59
N GLN A 166 5.02 12.21 -12.88
CA GLN A 166 5.03 13.09 -14.04
C GLN A 166 4.80 12.28 -15.33
N ILE A 167 5.58 11.21 -15.53
CA ILE A 167 5.51 10.34 -16.72
C ILE A 167 4.17 9.57 -16.75
N ILE A 168 3.77 8.97 -15.63
CA ILE A 168 2.52 8.22 -15.52
C ILE A 168 1.31 9.10 -15.85
N ARG A 169 1.23 10.30 -15.28
CA ARG A 169 0.14 11.25 -15.52
C ARG A 169 0.15 11.78 -16.95
N PHE A 170 1.33 12.00 -17.53
CA PHE A 170 1.45 12.35 -18.95
C PHE A 170 0.87 11.26 -19.85
N LEU A 171 1.24 9.99 -19.64
CA LEU A 171 0.73 8.86 -20.41
C LEU A 171 -0.79 8.73 -20.31
N ARG A 172 -1.34 8.93 -19.11
CA ARG A 172 -2.78 8.92 -18.89
C ARG A 172 -3.50 10.06 -19.56
N LYS A 173 -3.00 11.28 -19.40
CA LYS A 173 -3.57 12.47 -20.05
C LYS A 173 -3.58 12.30 -21.58
N ALA A 174 -2.47 11.82 -22.15
CA ALA A 174 -2.40 11.57 -23.58
C ALA A 174 -3.40 10.48 -24.04
N TYR A 175 -3.60 9.44 -23.23
CA TYR A 175 -4.59 8.40 -23.49
C TYR A 175 -6.03 8.91 -23.36
N GLU A 176 -6.33 9.77 -22.39
CA GLU A 176 -7.66 10.37 -22.24
C GLU A 176 -8.01 11.32 -23.40
N GLU A 177 -7.04 12.12 -23.85
CA GLU A 177 -7.24 13.10 -24.94
C GLU A 177 -7.28 12.46 -26.33
N LYS A 178 -6.36 11.52 -26.61
CA LYS A 178 -6.12 11.00 -27.96
C LYS A 178 -6.53 9.54 -28.13
N ARG A 179 -6.95 8.86 -27.04
CA ARG A 179 -7.16 7.40 -26.99
C ARG A 179 -5.98 6.61 -27.58
N ARG A 180 -4.78 7.16 -27.42
CA ARG A 180 -3.52 6.63 -27.95
C ARG A 180 -2.43 6.73 -26.90
N VAL A 181 -1.70 5.65 -26.71
CA VAL A 181 -0.49 5.64 -25.89
C VAL A 181 0.64 6.32 -26.69
N PRO A 182 1.29 7.37 -26.15
CA PRO A 182 2.47 7.97 -26.77
C PRO A 182 3.56 6.92 -27.04
N THR A 183 4.47 7.22 -27.95
CA THR A 183 5.70 6.43 -28.10
C THR A 183 6.68 6.77 -26.98
N VAL A 184 7.71 5.93 -26.82
CA VAL A 184 8.80 6.23 -25.88
C VAL A 184 9.46 7.58 -26.18
N TYR A 185 9.67 7.89 -27.47
CA TYR A 185 10.29 9.15 -27.91
C TYR A 185 9.42 10.37 -27.60
N GLU A 186 8.12 10.31 -27.91
CA GLU A 186 7.18 11.38 -27.57
C GLU A 186 7.09 11.61 -26.05
N THR A 187 7.16 10.53 -25.26
CA THR A 187 7.15 10.61 -23.80
C THR A 187 8.43 11.26 -23.27
N CYS A 188 9.58 10.87 -23.80
CA CYS A 188 10.87 11.45 -23.45
C CYS A 188 10.93 12.94 -23.78
N GLU A 189 10.55 13.33 -25.01
CA GLU A 189 10.53 14.72 -25.46
C GLU A 189 9.58 15.58 -24.61
N ALA A 190 8.34 15.11 -24.37
CA ALA A 190 7.35 15.87 -23.61
C ALA A 190 7.69 16.03 -22.12
N ASN A 191 8.48 15.12 -21.55
CA ASN A 191 8.87 15.16 -20.14
C ASN A 191 10.28 15.72 -19.92
N GLY A 192 11.02 16.01 -21.00
CA GLY A 192 12.39 16.49 -20.94
C GLY A 192 13.35 15.49 -20.31
N ILE A 193 13.17 14.21 -20.60
CA ILE A 193 14.01 13.10 -20.12
C ILE A 193 14.59 12.34 -21.31
N ASP A 194 15.75 11.73 -21.13
CA ASP A 194 16.32 10.81 -22.13
C ASP A 194 15.90 9.35 -21.85
N LEU A 195 16.33 8.45 -22.74
CA LEU A 195 16.04 7.02 -22.62
C LEU A 195 16.70 6.40 -21.38
N GLU A 196 17.90 6.87 -21.00
CA GLU A 196 18.65 6.33 -19.87
C GLU A 196 17.97 6.69 -18.53
N GLU A 197 17.49 7.94 -18.40
CA GLU A 197 16.71 8.38 -17.26
C GLU A 197 15.37 7.62 -17.20
N LEU A 198 14.71 7.40 -18.33
CA LEU A 198 13.48 6.61 -18.39
C LEU A 198 13.72 5.16 -17.94
N GLU A 199 14.80 4.50 -18.37
CA GLU A 199 15.17 3.16 -17.92
C GLU A 199 15.58 3.12 -16.44
N ARG A 200 16.21 4.19 -15.92
CA ARG A 200 16.52 4.30 -14.49
C ARG A 200 15.25 4.42 -13.63
N LEU A 201 14.25 5.16 -14.10
CA LEU A 201 12.95 5.29 -13.44
C LEU A 201 12.11 4.01 -13.60
N PHE A 202 12.15 3.39 -14.77
CA PHE A 202 11.40 2.17 -15.08
C PHE A 202 12.36 1.10 -15.58
N PRO A 203 12.95 0.26 -14.69
CA PRO A 203 13.96 -0.74 -15.07
C PRO A 203 13.46 -1.80 -16.06
N ASP A 204 12.15 -2.05 -16.08
CA ASP A 204 11.50 -2.94 -17.05
C ASP A 204 11.21 -2.23 -18.40
N GLY A 205 11.67 -0.99 -18.56
CA GLY A 205 11.53 -0.18 -19.76
C GLY A 205 10.15 0.47 -19.92
N TYR A 206 9.96 1.13 -21.07
CA TYR A 206 8.77 1.92 -21.37
C TYR A 206 7.46 1.11 -21.33
N HIS A 207 7.38 0.04 -22.13
CA HIS A 207 6.12 -0.70 -22.30
C HIS A 207 5.77 -1.56 -21.08
N ARG A 208 6.75 -2.30 -20.54
CA ARG A 208 6.51 -3.18 -19.39
C ARG A 208 6.49 -2.42 -18.08
N GLY A 209 7.20 -1.29 -17.98
CA GLY A 209 7.22 -0.38 -16.83
C GLY A 209 6.20 0.74 -16.93
N ALA A 210 6.58 1.86 -17.54
CA ALA A 210 5.81 3.11 -17.52
C ALA A 210 4.36 2.94 -18.00
N VAL A 211 4.17 2.33 -19.17
CA VAL A 211 2.84 2.10 -19.79
C VAL A 211 1.98 1.17 -18.93
N LYS A 212 2.57 0.09 -18.42
CA LYS A 212 1.88 -0.87 -17.57
C LYS A 212 1.42 -0.24 -16.26
N ILE A 213 2.26 0.58 -15.62
CA ILE A 213 1.92 1.28 -14.37
C ILE A 213 0.87 2.37 -14.61
N ALA A 214 0.91 3.04 -15.76
CA ALA A 214 -0.12 3.98 -16.18
C ALA A 214 -1.48 3.31 -16.50
N GLY A 215 -1.50 1.97 -16.59
CA GLY A 215 -2.71 1.18 -16.83
C GLY A 215 -3.35 1.45 -18.19
N VAL A 216 -2.58 1.96 -19.15
CA VAL A 216 -3.03 2.22 -20.51
C VAL A 216 -2.59 1.07 -21.41
N ARG A 217 -3.41 0.73 -22.42
CA ARG A 217 -3.09 -0.32 -23.38
C ARG A 217 -2.83 0.27 -24.76
N ILE A 218 -1.89 -0.35 -25.44
CA ILE A 218 -1.78 -0.26 -26.89
C ILE A 218 -2.73 -1.33 -27.41
N GLU A 219 -3.81 -0.93 -28.07
CA GLU A 219 -4.59 -1.85 -28.91
C GLU A 219 -3.78 -2.30 -30.12
#